data_AF-A0A661IZ75-F1
#
_entry.id   AF-A0A661IZ75-F1
#
_cell.length_a   1.000
_cell.length_b   1.000
_cell.length_c   1.000
_cell.angle_alpha   90.00
_cell.angle_beta   90.00
_cell.angle_gamma   90.00
#
_symmetry.space_group_name_H-M   'P 1'
#
loop_
_entity.id
_entity.type
_entity.pdbx_description
1 polymer ?
#
loop_
_entity_poly.entity_id
_entity_poly.type
_entity_poly.pdbx_seq_one_letter_code
_entity_poly.pdbx_strand_id
1 'polypeptide(L)'
;TRYYVRLKEGPLVNYQRPSVDVLFSSVAKAAGPKAIGVIMTGMGSDGARGLLEMKRAGARTIAQDESTSVIFGMPREAIKLGAADEVVPLQDIPSRILAILREIAKKNRKTTEPPPPPT
;
A
#
# COMPACT_ATOMS: atom_id res chain seq x y z
N THR A 1 12.75 2.56 14.51
CA THR A 1 12.25 3.79 13.86
C THR A 1 10.93 4.18 14.48
N ARG A 2 10.72 5.45 14.83
CA ARG A 2 9.42 5.97 15.28
C ARG A 2 8.74 6.69 14.10
N TYR A 3 7.44 6.50 13.93
CA TYR A 3 6.62 7.23 12.97
C TYR A 3 5.74 8.24 13.71
N TYR A 4 5.43 9.36 13.05
CA TYR A 4 4.59 10.43 13.60
C TYR A 4 3.55 10.81 12.55
N VAL A 5 2.35 11.15 13.02
CA VAL A 5 1.30 11.72 12.17
C VAL A 5 1.50 13.22 12.09
N ARG A 6 1.38 13.79 10.89
CA ARG A 6 1.44 15.23 10.66
C ARG A 6 0.22 15.69 9.88
N LEU A 7 -0.54 16.61 10.45
CA LEU A 7 -1.60 17.32 9.74
C LEU A 7 -0.98 18.52 9.02
N LYS A 8 -1.43 18.76 7.78
CA LYS A 8 -0.98 19.89 6.97
C LYS A 8 -2.18 20.55 6.31
N GLU A 9 -2.24 21.86 6.40
CA GLU A 9 -3.12 22.68 5.56
C GLU A 9 -2.36 22.99 4.26
N GLY A 10 -2.51 22.09 3.28
CA GLY A 10 -1.98 22.27 1.92
C GLY A 10 -3.09 22.57 0.91
N PRO A 11 -2.72 22.83 -0.35
CA PRO A 11 -3.69 22.88 -1.44
C PRO A 11 -4.42 21.53 -1.59
N LEU A 12 -5.59 21.56 -2.22
CA LEU A 12 -6.31 20.34 -2.59
C LEU A 12 -5.44 19.48 -3.52
N VAL A 13 -5.43 18.16 -3.30
CA VAL A 13 -4.82 17.19 -4.21
C VAL A 13 -5.94 16.29 -4.71
N ASN A 14 -6.09 16.17 -6.03
CA ASN A 14 -7.25 15.54 -6.67
C ASN A 14 -8.62 16.13 -6.21
N TYR A 15 -8.65 17.44 -5.91
CA TYR A 15 -9.80 18.13 -5.32
C TYR A 15 -10.22 17.62 -3.92
N GLN A 16 -9.40 16.81 -3.27
CA GLN A 16 -9.66 16.24 -1.95
C GLN A 16 -8.75 16.84 -0.86
N ARG A 17 -9.31 16.98 0.34
CA ARG A 17 -8.57 17.20 1.60
C ARG A 17 -9.37 16.57 2.74
N PRO A 18 -8.91 15.46 3.34
CA PRO A 18 -7.61 14.80 3.11
C PRO A 18 -7.53 14.07 1.76
N SER A 19 -6.31 13.97 1.19
CA SER A 19 -6.03 13.20 -0.04
C SER A 19 -5.27 11.92 0.28
N VAL A 20 -5.71 10.81 -0.32
CA VAL A 20 -5.10 9.49 -0.22
C VAL A 20 -3.73 9.45 -0.91
N ASP A 21 -3.56 10.15 -2.04
CA ASP A 21 -2.26 10.26 -2.71
C ASP A 21 -1.21 10.90 -1.79
N VAL A 22 -1.58 11.95 -1.04
CA VAL A 22 -0.68 12.60 -0.08
C VAL A 22 -0.30 11.64 1.05
N LEU A 23 -1.27 10.90 1.59
CA LEU A 23 -1.03 9.89 2.61
C LEU A 23 -0.04 8.82 2.10
N PHE A 24 -0.35 8.18 0.99
CA PHE A 24 0.47 7.11 0.43
C PHE A 24 1.87 7.58 0.03
N SER A 25 2.02 8.75 -0.58
CA SER A 25 3.34 9.32 -0.91
C SER A 25 4.19 9.55 0.35
N SER A 26 3.57 10.02 1.44
CA SER A 26 4.27 10.22 2.70
C SER A 26 4.73 8.89 3.34
N VAL A 27 3.88 7.85 3.25
CA VAL A 27 4.20 6.50 3.75
C VAL A 27 5.29 5.84 2.89
N ALA A 28 5.23 5.99 1.56
CA ALA A 28 6.26 5.49 0.65
C ALA A 28 7.65 6.03 1.03
N LYS A 29 7.74 7.33 1.34
CA LYS A 29 8.99 7.99 1.75
C LYS A 29 9.44 7.60 3.16
N ALA A 30 8.52 7.48 4.11
CA ALA A 30 8.87 7.26 5.51
C ALA A 30 9.10 5.78 5.87
N ALA A 31 8.29 4.88 5.33
CA ALA A 31 8.26 3.46 5.70
C ALA A 31 8.76 2.53 4.58
N GLY A 32 8.63 2.93 3.31
CA GLY A 32 9.05 2.13 2.15
C GLY A 32 8.59 0.68 2.24
N PRO A 33 9.51 -0.32 2.22
CA PRO A 33 9.15 -1.75 2.22
C PRO A 33 8.56 -2.25 3.55
N LYS A 34 8.53 -1.42 4.59
CA LYS A 34 7.91 -1.76 5.89
C LYS A 34 6.41 -1.43 5.93
N ALA A 35 5.86 -0.87 4.86
CA ALA A 35 4.44 -0.56 4.73
C ALA A 35 3.70 -1.57 3.86
N ILE A 36 2.38 -1.62 4.06
CA ILE A 36 1.42 -2.28 3.17
C ILE A 36 0.42 -1.20 2.75
N GLY A 37 0.28 -0.97 1.46
CA GLY A 37 -0.71 -0.04 0.90
C GLY A 37 -1.98 -0.79 0.52
N VAL A 38 -3.15 -0.28 0.90
CA VAL A 38 -4.44 -0.89 0.57
C VAL A 38 -5.37 0.19 0.06
N ILE A 39 -5.84 0.06 -1.18
CA ILE A 39 -6.84 0.95 -1.77
C ILE A 39 -8.18 0.22 -1.87
N MET A 40 -9.23 0.85 -1.38
CA MET A 40 -10.56 0.27 -1.24
C MET A 40 -11.60 1.04 -2.08
N THR A 41 -12.83 0.55 -2.09
CA THR A 41 -13.99 1.13 -2.76
C THR A 41 -14.05 2.65 -2.58
N GLY A 42 -14.35 3.37 -3.65
CA GLY A 42 -14.39 4.82 -3.66
C GLY A 42 -14.44 5.39 -5.07
N MET A 43 -14.87 6.65 -5.19
CA MET A 43 -14.99 7.34 -6.47
C MET A 43 -13.68 8.04 -6.85
N GLY A 44 -13.41 8.16 -8.15
CA GLY A 44 -12.28 8.92 -8.68
C GLY A 44 -10.97 8.13 -8.67
N SER A 45 -9.85 8.86 -8.66
CA SER A 45 -8.50 8.30 -8.80
C SER A 45 -7.58 8.63 -7.62
N ASP A 46 -8.09 9.25 -6.57
CA ASP A 46 -7.28 9.64 -5.41
C ASP A 46 -6.70 8.38 -4.73
N GLY A 47 -5.40 8.35 -4.53
CA GLY A 47 -4.67 7.19 -4.01
C GLY A 47 -4.03 6.30 -5.07
N ALA A 48 -4.43 6.38 -6.34
CA ALA A 48 -3.87 5.50 -7.38
C ALA A 48 -2.38 5.79 -7.65
N ARG A 49 -1.98 7.07 -7.71
CA ARG A 49 -0.58 7.46 -7.90
C ARG A 49 0.25 7.22 -6.66
N GLY A 50 -0.30 7.54 -5.49
CA GLY A 50 0.35 7.31 -4.21
C GLY A 50 0.59 5.82 -3.95
N LEU A 51 -0.35 4.96 -4.32
CA LEU A 51 -0.17 3.51 -4.19
C LEU A 51 0.95 3.01 -5.12
N LEU A 52 1.05 3.56 -6.34
CA LEU A 52 2.16 3.26 -7.25
C LEU A 52 3.51 3.71 -6.67
N GLU A 53 3.55 4.88 -6.00
CA GLU A 53 4.74 5.34 -5.28
C GLU A 53 5.12 4.37 -4.14
N MET A 54 4.14 3.88 -3.38
CA MET A 54 4.36 2.86 -2.35
C MET A 54 4.96 1.58 -2.94
N LYS A 55 4.37 1.06 -4.03
CA LYS A 55 4.88 -0.12 -4.74
C LYS A 55 6.32 0.08 -5.22
N ARG A 56 6.62 1.21 -5.84
CA ARG A 56 7.98 1.57 -6.30
C ARG A 56 8.97 1.69 -5.14
N ALA A 57 8.52 2.11 -3.96
CA ALA A 57 9.31 2.13 -2.73
C ALA A 57 9.46 0.75 -2.05
N GLY A 58 8.93 -0.32 -2.65
CA GLY A 58 9.04 -1.70 -2.17
C GLY A 58 7.96 -2.13 -1.18
N ALA A 59 6.94 -1.29 -0.93
CA ALA A 59 5.77 -1.69 -0.15
C ALA A 59 4.93 -2.71 -0.93
N ARG A 60 4.26 -3.60 -0.21
CA ARG A 60 3.25 -4.49 -0.81
C ARG A 60 1.94 -3.74 -0.96
N THR A 61 1.26 -3.93 -2.08
CA THR A 61 0.08 -3.13 -2.44
C THR A 61 -1.12 -3.99 -2.83
N ILE A 62 -2.29 -3.66 -2.27
CA ILE A 62 -3.55 -4.39 -2.45
C ILE A 62 -4.61 -3.42 -2.97
N ALA A 63 -5.41 -3.87 -3.94
CA ALA A 63 -6.65 -3.22 -4.33
C ALA A 63 -7.85 -4.11 -3.97
N GLN A 64 -8.94 -3.50 -3.49
CA GLN A 64 -10.23 -4.20 -3.36
C GLN A 64 -10.76 -4.59 -4.74
N ASP A 65 -11.35 -5.78 -4.86
CA ASP A 65 -11.97 -6.24 -6.10
C ASP A 65 -13.28 -5.51 -6.46
N GLU A 66 -13.76 -5.72 -7.68
CA GLU A 66 -15.01 -5.13 -8.15
C GLU A 66 -16.23 -5.74 -7.47
N SER A 67 -16.23 -7.06 -7.23
CA SER A 67 -17.42 -7.78 -6.74
C SER A 67 -17.87 -7.35 -5.35
N THR A 68 -16.94 -6.85 -4.52
CA THR A 68 -17.24 -6.36 -3.17
C THR A 68 -17.20 -4.85 -3.05
N SER A 69 -16.86 -4.13 -4.13
CA SER A 69 -16.82 -2.67 -4.14
C SER A 69 -18.21 -2.08 -4.36
N VAL A 70 -18.57 -1.08 -3.55
CA VAL A 70 -19.78 -0.28 -3.80
C VAL A 70 -19.56 0.65 -5.00
N ILE A 71 -18.36 1.25 -5.10
CA ILE A 71 -17.92 2.06 -6.22
C ILE A 71 -16.51 1.61 -6.59
N PHE A 72 -16.39 0.94 -7.73
CA PHE A 72 -15.11 0.46 -8.26
C PHE A 72 -14.37 1.54 -9.07
N GLY A 73 -14.18 2.72 -8.46
CA GLY A 73 -13.47 3.85 -9.06
C GLY A 73 -11.98 3.83 -8.69
N MET A 74 -11.68 4.14 -7.43
CA MET A 74 -10.30 4.21 -6.92
C MET A 74 -9.52 2.91 -7.12
N PRO A 75 -10.06 1.71 -6.79
CA PRO A 75 -9.33 0.46 -7.04
C PRO A 75 -9.05 0.24 -8.52
N ARG A 76 -10.03 0.53 -9.40
CA ARG A 76 -9.88 0.40 -10.85
C ARG A 76 -8.77 1.28 -11.40
N GLU A 77 -8.69 2.54 -10.98
CA GLU A 77 -7.64 3.45 -11.42
C GLU A 77 -6.26 3.02 -10.91
N ALA A 78 -6.16 2.52 -9.68
CA ALA A 78 -4.91 1.93 -9.17
C ALA A 78 -4.47 0.69 -9.96
N ILE A 79 -5.40 -0.21 -10.30
CA ILE A 79 -5.14 -1.40 -11.11
C ILE A 79 -4.64 -1.01 -12.51
N LYS A 80 -5.32 -0.06 -13.18
CA LYS A 80 -4.92 0.45 -14.49
C LYS A 80 -3.50 1.04 -14.50
N LEU A 81 -3.09 1.69 -13.42
CA LEU A 81 -1.74 2.25 -13.27
C LEU A 81 -0.67 1.19 -12.91
N GLY A 82 -1.05 -0.09 -12.75
CA GLY A 82 -0.16 -1.15 -12.29
C GLY A 82 0.26 -0.99 -10.82
N ALA A 83 -0.48 -0.19 -10.06
CA ALA A 83 -0.16 0.19 -8.69
C ALA A 83 -0.46 -0.91 -7.66
N ALA A 84 -1.33 -1.86 -7.99
CA ALA A 84 -1.67 -3.00 -7.13
C ALA A 84 -0.79 -4.21 -7.48
N ASP A 85 -0.29 -4.91 -6.47
CA ASP A 85 0.32 -6.24 -6.63
C ASP A 85 -0.75 -7.32 -6.67
N GLU A 86 -1.83 -7.12 -5.90
CA GLU A 86 -2.91 -8.08 -5.72
C GLU A 86 -4.26 -7.39 -5.69
N VAL A 87 -5.27 -8.05 -6.26
CA VAL A 87 -6.67 -7.62 -6.23
C VAL A 87 -7.45 -8.67 -5.44
N VAL A 88 -8.09 -8.27 -4.34
CA VAL A 88 -8.74 -9.23 -3.43
C VAL A 88 -10.14 -8.74 -2.98
N PRO A 89 -11.08 -9.65 -2.71
CA PRO A 89 -12.36 -9.30 -2.11
C PRO A 89 -12.22 -8.65 -0.74
N LEU A 90 -13.17 -7.79 -0.36
CA LEU A 90 -13.18 -7.06 0.92
C LEU A 90 -12.94 -7.97 2.13
N GLN A 91 -13.63 -9.11 2.17
CA GLN A 91 -13.54 -10.10 3.25
C GLN A 91 -12.13 -10.71 3.40
N ASP A 92 -11.33 -10.72 2.33
CA ASP A 92 -10.02 -11.34 2.29
C ASP A 92 -8.88 -10.32 2.55
N ILE A 93 -9.16 -9.02 2.49
CA ILE A 93 -8.16 -7.98 2.77
C ILE A 93 -7.48 -8.19 4.14
N PRO A 94 -8.19 -8.42 5.26
CA PRO A 94 -7.54 -8.57 6.57
C PRO A 94 -6.62 -9.78 6.64
N SER A 95 -7.08 -10.94 6.14
CA SER A 95 -6.29 -12.17 6.13
C SER A 95 -5.06 -12.01 5.26
N ARG A 96 -5.19 -11.28 4.14
CA ARG A 96 -4.07 -11.00 3.24
C ARG A 96 -3.03 -10.09 3.86
N ILE A 97 -3.43 -9.02 4.55
CA ILE A 97 -2.51 -8.14 5.28
C ILE A 97 -1.68 -8.95 6.29
N LEU A 98 -2.33 -9.83 7.07
CA LEU A 98 -1.63 -10.68 8.05
C LEU A 98 -0.67 -11.68 7.38
N ALA A 99 -1.04 -12.25 6.23
CA ALA A 99 -0.16 -13.13 5.47
C ALA A 99 1.10 -12.38 4.98
N ILE A 100 0.94 -11.18 4.42
CA ILE A 100 2.07 -10.35 3.98
C ILE A 100 2.99 -9.98 5.15
N LEU A 101 2.44 -9.62 6.32
CA LEU A 101 3.25 -9.34 7.51
C LEU A 101 4.09 -10.55 7.93
N ARG A 102 3.54 -11.76 7.86
CA ARG A 102 4.28 -13.00 8.14
C ARG A 102 5.36 -13.27 7.09
N GLU A 103 5.09 -13.00 5.81
CA GLU A 103 6.08 -13.11 4.72
C GLU A 103 7.27 -12.16 4.95
N ILE A 104 6.98 -10.89 5.28
CA ILE A 104 8.00 -9.87 5.60
C ILE A 104 8.83 -10.30 6.81
N ALA A 105 8.19 -10.77 7.88
CA ALA A 105 8.89 -11.24 9.09
C ALA A 105 9.82 -12.43 8.81
N LYS A 106 9.39 -13.40 7.98
CA LYS A 106 10.22 -14.53 7.56
C LYS A 106 11.42 -14.09 6.71
N LYS A 107 11.21 -13.16 5.77
CA LYS A 107 12.30 -12.62 4.93
C LYS A 107 13.38 -11.95 5.77
N ASN A 108 12.97 -11.17 6.78
CA ASN A 108 13.89 -10.49 7.70
C ASN A 108 14.71 -11.46 8.56
N ARG A 109 14.15 -12.62 8.95
CA ARG A 109 14.88 -13.64 9.72
C ARG A 109 15.95 -14.35 8.89
N LYS A 110 15.65 -14.68 7.63
CA LYS A 110 16.63 -15.32 6.71
C LYS A 110 17.80 -14.41 6.39
N THR A 111 17.60 -13.09 6.29
CA THR A 111 18.68 -12.12 6.07
C THR A 111 19.59 -11.92 7.28
N THR A 112 19.19 -12.38 8.48
CA THR A 112 19.98 -12.25 9.71
C THR A 112 20.74 -13.53 10.09
N GLU A 113 20.54 -14.64 9.39
CA GLU A 113 21.37 -15.83 9.58
C GLU A 113 22.76 -15.60 8.96
N PRO A 114 23.85 -15.90 9.69
CA PRO A 114 25.19 -15.78 9.11
C PRO A 114 25.34 -16.73 7.92
N PRO A 115 26.12 -16.35 6.89
CA PRO A 115 26.39 -17.25 5.76
C PRO A 115 27.01 -18.57 6.27
N PRO A 116 26.74 -19.70 5.61
CA PRO A 116 27.39 -20.95 5.96
C PRO A 116 28.92 -20.79 5.91
N PRO A 117 29.67 -21.43 6.82
CA PRO A 117 31.12 -21.36 6.80
C PRO A 117 31.65 -21.85 5.44
N PRO A 118 32.70 -21.22 4.88
CA PRO A 118 33.31 -21.68 3.65
C PRO A 118 33.81 -23.12 3.82
N THR A 119 33.57 -23.95 2.80
CA THR A 119 34.10 -25.33 2.71
C THR A 119 35.61 -25.35 2.58
#